data_AF-A0A507EKU0-F1
#
_entry.id   AF-A0A507EKU0-F1
#
_cell.length_a   1.000
_cell.length_b   1.000
_cell.length_c   1.000
_cell.angle_alpha   90.00
_cell.angle_beta   90.00
_cell.angle_gamma   90.00
#
_symmetry.space_group_name_H-M   'P 1'
#
loop_
_entity.id
_entity.type
_entity.pdbx_description
1 polymer ?
#
loop_
_entity_poly.entity_id
_entity_poly.type
_entity_poly.pdbx_seq_one_letter_code
_entity_poly.pdbx_strand_id
1 'polypeptide(L)'
;MTTIDIDDTAAPLLSDEDDEQQMQPGIAAVLEREICLGAPLFLAESSEVVRNEFVRRIYVILAMQAASIWVISILLAESDLVADVLAHYPWIVSVLCASGLVVSALMHRVRGNEPSNGPLLVAYTMFEAHAICLAVLSFQGLEPAFHHAIVLAFYWCLFMALYTFQPVFRFHGGYPLVYGTVVLLGILLASTHLFGMPIDRLAYVESILCIVSILVVYDKLMRFTPYDYVIAVADICTFIFPIVNLWFLLKGTRYFGGGADEAEV
;
A
#
# COMPACT_ATOMS: atom_id res chain seq x y z
N MET A 1 -60.36 -59.55 -5.39
CA MET A 1 -59.77 -58.82 -4.25
C MET A 1 -58.49 -59.54 -3.92
N THR A 2 -57.28 -59.13 -4.28
CA THR A 2 -56.75 -57.97 -5.00
C THR A 2 -55.31 -58.39 -5.32
N THR A 3 -54.88 -58.21 -6.57
CA THR A 3 -53.54 -58.47 -7.09
C THR A 3 -52.55 -57.46 -6.51
N ILE A 4 -51.32 -57.88 -6.21
CA ILE A 4 -50.18 -56.99 -5.90
C ILE A 4 -49.32 -56.98 -7.16
N ASP A 5 -49.41 -55.87 -7.89
CA ASP A 5 -48.60 -55.58 -9.07
C ASP A 5 -47.18 -55.19 -8.66
N ILE A 6 -46.22 -55.71 -9.43
CA ILE A 6 -44.82 -55.27 -9.48
C ILE A 6 -44.81 -54.09 -10.46
N ASP A 7 -44.31 -52.94 -10.03
CA ASP A 7 -44.05 -51.80 -10.93
C ASP A 7 -42.53 -51.57 -11.06
N ASP A 8 -42.06 -51.75 -12.29
CA ASP A 8 -40.77 -51.32 -12.81
C ASP A 8 -40.85 -49.82 -13.08
N THR A 9 -40.06 -49.01 -12.38
CA THR A 9 -39.68 -47.70 -12.92
C THR A 9 -38.30 -47.30 -12.44
N ALA A 10 -37.31 -47.72 -13.22
CA ALA A 10 -36.08 -46.98 -13.36
C ALA A 10 -36.39 -45.56 -13.85
N ALA A 11 -36.04 -44.56 -13.06
CA ALA A 11 -35.96 -43.16 -13.47
C ALA A 11 -34.93 -42.43 -12.57
N PRO A 12 -34.27 -41.39 -13.10
CA PRO A 12 -32.83 -41.23 -13.00
C PRO A 12 -32.39 -40.16 -12.00
N LEU A 13 -31.08 -40.17 -11.73
CA LEU A 13 -30.26 -39.07 -11.21
C LEU A 13 -30.79 -37.69 -11.64
N LEU A 14 -31.24 -36.89 -10.68
CA LEU A 14 -31.19 -35.44 -10.75
C LEU A 14 -30.52 -34.95 -9.46
N SER A 15 -29.26 -34.60 -9.67
CA SER A 15 -28.44 -33.76 -8.82
C SER A 15 -29.10 -32.39 -8.67
N ASP A 16 -29.70 -32.12 -7.52
CA ASP A 16 -29.99 -30.74 -7.08
C ASP A 16 -28.74 -30.15 -6.38
N GLU A 17 -27.58 -30.32 -7.02
CA GLU A 17 -26.48 -29.36 -6.91
C GLU A 17 -26.73 -28.33 -8.01
N ASP A 18 -27.81 -27.55 -7.86
CA ASP A 18 -27.93 -26.31 -8.61
C ASP A 18 -26.86 -25.37 -8.03
N ASP A 19 -25.71 -25.42 -8.70
CA ASP A 19 -24.71 -24.39 -8.81
C ASP A 19 -25.39 -23.04 -9.13
N GLU A 20 -25.94 -22.38 -8.12
CA GLU A 20 -25.88 -20.93 -8.05
C GLU A 20 -24.43 -20.53 -7.70
N GLN A 21 -23.51 -20.86 -8.61
CA GLN A 21 -22.43 -19.94 -8.93
C GLN A 21 -23.11 -18.69 -9.49
N GLN A 22 -23.68 -17.88 -8.60
CA GLN A 22 -23.96 -16.47 -8.86
C GLN A 22 -22.66 -15.91 -9.37
N MET A 23 -22.58 -15.74 -10.68
CA MET A 23 -21.47 -15.12 -11.38
C MET A 23 -21.37 -13.72 -10.80
N GLN A 24 -20.50 -13.59 -9.80
CA GLN A 24 -20.46 -12.42 -8.94
C GLN A 24 -20.06 -11.26 -9.85
N PRO A 25 -20.90 -10.21 -9.97
CA PRO A 25 -20.68 -9.18 -10.97
C PRO A 25 -19.33 -8.53 -10.72
N GLY A 26 -18.43 -8.64 -11.70
CA GLY A 26 -17.17 -7.90 -11.69
C GLY A 26 -17.42 -6.40 -11.78
N ILE A 27 -16.37 -5.59 -11.68
CA ILE A 27 -16.48 -4.12 -11.71
C ILE A 27 -17.31 -3.63 -12.91
N ALA A 28 -17.20 -4.25 -14.08
CA ALA A 28 -17.98 -3.89 -15.26
C ALA A 28 -19.51 -4.05 -15.07
N ALA A 29 -19.96 -5.06 -14.34
CA ALA A 29 -21.38 -5.28 -14.06
C ALA A 29 -21.89 -4.38 -12.93
N VAL A 30 -21.03 -3.99 -11.98
CA VAL A 30 -21.34 -2.91 -11.03
C VAL A 30 -21.43 -1.57 -11.76
N LEU A 31 -20.57 -1.31 -12.74
CA LEU A 31 -20.62 -0.12 -13.60
C LEU A 31 -21.95 -0.03 -14.35
N GLU A 32 -22.37 -1.13 -14.96
CA GLU A 32 -23.64 -1.21 -15.68
C GLU A 32 -24.81 -0.93 -14.73
N ARG A 33 -24.74 -1.45 -13.49
CA ARG A 33 -25.76 -1.22 -12.46
C ARG A 33 -25.77 0.23 -11.97
N GLU A 34 -24.61 0.86 -11.77
CA GLU A 34 -24.48 2.25 -11.35
C GLU A 34 -24.95 3.22 -12.43
N ILE A 35 -24.62 2.95 -13.70
CA ILE A 35 -25.13 3.69 -14.86
C ILE A 35 -26.65 3.54 -14.98
N CYS A 36 -27.19 2.34 -14.70
CA CYS A 36 -28.64 2.08 -14.75
C CYS A 36 -29.43 2.68 -13.58
N LEU A 37 -28.86 2.74 -12.37
CA LEU A 37 -29.53 3.23 -11.16
C LEU A 37 -29.26 4.71 -10.84
N GLY A 38 -28.23 5.33 -11.43
CA GLY A 38 -27.91 6.74 -11.25
C GLY A 38 -27.52 7.15 -9.82
N ALA A 39 -27.19 6.18 -8.95
CA ALA A 39 -26.80 6.41 -7.56
C ALA A 39 -25.44 5.75 -7.27
N PRO A 40 -24.52 6.44 -6.55
CA PRO A 40 -23.20 5.91 -6.27
C PRO A 40 -23.32 4.69 -5.35
N LEU A 41 -22.81 3.54 -5.80
CA LEU A 41 -22.80 2.32 -5.00
C LEU A 41 -21.54 2.29 -4.14
N PHE A 42 -21.69 2.45 -2.82
CA PHE A 42 -20.55 2.38 -1.91
C PHE A 42 -19.98 0.96 -1.85
N LEU A 43 -18.65 0.83 -1.67
CA LEU A 43 -18.00 -0.48 -1.58
C LEU A 43 -18.54 -1.36 -0.45
N ALA A 44 -19.05 -0.76 0.63
CA ALA A 44 -19.67 -1.46 1.74
C ALA A 44 -20.88 -2.31 1.30
N GLU A 45 -21.61 -1.85 0.27
CA GLU A 45 -22.81 -2.50 -0.28
C GLU A 45 -22.48 -3.36 -1.52
N SER A 46 -21.23 -3.36 -1.96
CA SER A 46 -20.76 -4.09 -3.14
C SER A 46 -20.43 -5.55 -2.84
N SER A 47 -20.40 -6.38 -3.88
CA SER A 47 -20.05 -7.79 -3.80
C SER A 47 -18.62 -7.98 -3.28
N GLU A 48 -18.36 -9.11 -2.61
CA GLU A 48 -17.05 -9.36 -1.99
C GLU A 48 -15.91 -9.39 -3.02
N VAL A 49 -16.20 -9.84 -4.23
CA VAL A 49 -15.26 -9.86 -5.36
C VAL A 49 -14.83 -8.45 -5.75
N VAL A 50 -15.76 -7.49 -5.78
CA VAL A 50 -15.48 -6.09 -6.14
C VAL A 50 -14.63 -5.43 -5.05
N ARG A 51 -14.93 -5.70 -3.76
CA ARG A 51 -14.09 -5.23 -2.65
C ARG A 51 -12.68 -5.80 -2.72
N ASN A 52 -12.54 -7.10 -2.96
CA ASN A 52 -11.23 -7.74 -3.06
C ASN A 52 -10.44 -7.20 -4.27
N GLU A 53 -11.09 -6.94 -5.40
CA GLU A 53 -10.45 -6.34 -6.57
C GLU A 53 -9.97 -4.90 -6.31
N PHE A 54 -10.77 -4.09 -5.61
CA PHE A 54 -10.37 -2.75 -5.21
C PHE A 54 -9.13 -2.77 -4.29
N VAL A 55 -9.16 -3.61 -3.25
CA VAL A 55 -8.04 -3.76 -2.32
C VAL A 55 -6.78 -4.27 -3.03
N ARG A 56 -6.95 -5.21 -3.97
CA ARG A 56 -5.86 -5.71 -4.81
C ARG A 56 -5.16 -4.57 -5.55
N ARG A 57 -5.93 -3.71 -6.22
CA ARG A 57 -5.38 -2.58 -6.98
C ARG A 57 -4.60 -1.63 -6.07
N ILE A 58 -5.12 -1.34 -4.87
CA ILE A 58 -4.42 -0.49 -3.88
C ILE A 58 -3.07 -1.10 -3.51
N TYR A 59 -3.03 -2.35 -3.03
CA TYR A 59 -1.79 -2.97 -2.58
C TYR A 59 -0.80 -3.21 -3.72
N VAL A 60 -1.26 -3.49 -4.94
CA VAL A 60 -0.38 -3.58 -6.12
C VAL A 60 0.26 -2.22 -6.43
N ILE A 61 -0.51 -1.13 -6.41
CA ILE A 61 0.06 0.21 -6.65
C ILE A 61 1.06 0.55 -5.54
N LEU A 62 0.71 0.34 -4.28
CA LEU A 62 1.62 0.58 -3.14
C LEU A 62 2.90 -0.27 -3.24
N ALA A 63 2.79 -1.53 -3.66
CA ALA A 63 3.95 -2.39 -3.88
C ALA A 63 4.85 -1.84 -5.00
N MET A 64 4.27 -1.37 -6.11
CA MET A 64 5.04 -0.76 -7.20
C MET A 64 5.70 0.56 -6.79
N GLN A 65 5.04 1.36 -5.94
CA GLN A 65 5.63 2.57 -5.37
C GLN A 65 6.82 2.23 -4.45
N ALA A 66 6.65 1.28 -3.53
CA ALA A 66 7.71 0.83 -2.64
C ALA A 66 8.90 0.24 -3.42
N ALA A 67 8.64 -0.58 -4.45
CA ALA A 67 9.66 -1.11 -5.34
C ALA A 67 10.43 0.00 -6.08
N SER A 68 9.73 1.03 -6.56
CA SER A 68 10.35 2.17 -7.24
C SER A 68 11.29 2.93 -6.30
N ILE A 69 10.84 3.19 -5.07
CA ILE A 69 11.67 3.83 -4.04
C ILE A 69 12.89 2.96 -3.73
N TRP A 70 12.70 1.64 -3.58
CA TRP A 70 13.79 0.71 -3.29
C TRP A 70 14.87 0.74 -4.37
N VAL A 71 14.47 0.65 -5.65
CA VAL A 71 15.39 0.67 -6.79
C VAL A 71 16.12 2.01 -6.86
N ILE A 72 15.41 3.14 -6.73
CA ILE A 72 16.01 4.48 -6.72
C ILE A 72 17.00 4.62 -5.56
N SER A 73 16.68 4.07 -4.38
CA SER A 73 17.57 4.11 -3.23
C SER A 73 18.90 3.41 -3.50
N ILE A 74 18.87 2.24 -4.13
CA ILE A 74 20.10 1.49 -4.49
C ILE A 74 20.92 2.30 -5.51
N LEU A 75 20.27 2.79 -6.57
CA LEU A 75 20.93 3.55 -7.63
C LEU A 75 21.58 4.84 -7.13
N LEU A 76 20.94 5.55 -6.19
CA LEU A 76 21.49 6.78 -5.62
C LEU A 76 22.60 6.50 -4.60
N ALA A 77 22.51 5.41 -3.83
CA ALA A 77 23.52 5.03 -2.85
C ALA A 77 24.85 4.65 -3.50
N GLU A 78 24.83 4.04 -4.68
CA GLU A 78 26.04 3.65 -5.42
C GLU A 78 26.71 4.80 -6.20
N SER A 79 26.07 5.97 -6.29
CA SER A 79 26.53 7.07 -7.14
C SER A 79 27.42 8.07 -6.41
N ASP A 80 28.73 8.04 -6.68
CA ASP A 80 29.71 9.00 -6.13
C ASP A 80 29.33 10.48 -6.39
N LEU A 81 28.73 10.76 -7.56
CA LEU A 81 28.28 12.11 -7.91
C LEU A 81 27.21 12.64 -6.94
N VAL A 82 26.35 11.76 -6.44
CA VAL A 82 25.29 12.14 -5.50
C VAL A 82 25.91 12.45 -4.13
N ALA A 83 26.88 11.65 -3.70
CA ALA A 83 27.63 11.90 -2.48
C ALA A 83 28.37 13.24 -2.53
N ASP A 84 29.04 13.56 -3.64
CA ASP A 84 29.75 14.84 -3.83
C ASP A 84 28.78 16.05 -3.79
N VAL A 85 27.62 15.93 -4.45
CA VAL A 85 26.60 16.99 -4.45
C VAL A 85 26.04 17.22 -3.05
N LEU A 86 25.75 16.15 -2.30
CA LEU A 86 25.26 16.23 -0.93
C LEU A 86 26.29 16.86 0.02
N ALA A 87 27.58 16.53 -0.17
CA ALA A 87 28.67 17.11 0.62
C ALA A 87 28.84 18.62 0.34
N HIS A 88 28.66 19.05 -0.92
CA HIS A 88 28.86 20.45 -1.31
C HIS A 88 27.62 21.34 -1.09
N TYR A 89 26.42 20.76 -1.22
CA TYR A 89 25.15 21.49 -1.15
C TYR A 89 24.13 20.80 -0.22
N PRO A 90 24.40 20.73 1.09
CA PRO A 90 23.53 20.03 2.05
C PRO A 90 22.12 20.61 2.17
N TRP A 91 21.95 21.91 1.85
CA TRP A 91 20.65 22.59 1.88
C TRP A 91 19.66 22.07 0.83
N ILE A 92 20.12 21.36 -0.20
CA ILE A 92 19.26 20.76 -1.24
C ILE A 92 18.23 19.83 -0.60
N VAL A 93 18.61 19.08 0.44
CA VAL A 93 17.68 18.17 1.15
C VAL A 93 16.52 18.93 1.77
N SER A 94 16.81 20.03 2.48
CA SER A 94 15.77 20.87 3.10
C SER A 94 14.83 21.46 2.05
N VAL A 95 15.37 21.93 0.92
CA VAL A 95 14.56 22.44 -0.19
C VAL A 95 13.70 21.33 -0.79
N LEU A 96 14.27 20.14 -0.97
CA LEU A 96 13.60 19.01 -1.58
C LEU A 96 12.45 18.49 -0.71
N CYS A 97 12.66 18.33 0.60
CA CYS A 97 11.60 17.99 1.56
C CYS A 97 10.50 19.08 1.62
N ALA A 98 10.88 20.36 1.60
CA ALA A 98 9.90 21.45 1.56
C ALA A 98 9.08 21.43 0.26
N SER A 99 9.71 21.16 -0.89
CA SER A 99 8.99 20.98 -2.15
C SER A 99 8.10 19.74 -2.13
N GLY A 100 8.49 18.65 -1.45
CA GLY A 100 7.62 17.48 -1.24
C GLY A 100 6.32 17.82 -0.52
N LEU A 101 6.36 18.70 0.49
CA LEU A 101 5.14 19.20 1.14
C LEU A 101 4.24 19.96 0.16
N VAL A 102 4.83 20.79 -0.72
CA VAL A 102 4.08 21.55 -1.73
C VAL A 102 3.47 20.61 -2.78
N VAL A 103 4.23 19.63 -3.27
CA VAL A 103 3.73 18.66 -4.26
C VAL A 103 2.64 17.79 -3.64
N SER A 104 2.79 17.37 -2.38
CA SER A 104 1.76 16.65 -1.63
C SER A 104 0.48 17.47 -1.48
N ALA A 105 0.59 18.76 -1.15
CA ALA A 105 -0.57 19.66 -1.05
C ALA A 105 -1.25 19.88 -2.41
N LEU A 106 -0.46 19.93 -3.49
CA LEU A 106 -0.97 20.02 -4.85
C LEU A 106 -1.73 18.75 -5.24
N MET A 107 -1.15 17.58 -4.96
CA MET A 107 -1.78 16.27 -5.18
C MET A 107 -3.12 16.18 -4.44
N HIS A 108 -3.16 16.61 -3.17
CA HIS A 108 -4.39 16.65 -2.38
C HIS A 108 -5.51 17.47 -3.03
N ARG A 109 -5.16 18.58 -3.68
CA ARG A 109 -6.13 19.47 -4.33
C ARG A 109 -6.62 18.90 -5.66
N VAL A 110 -5.77 18.18 -6.39
CA VAL A 110 -6.07 17.69 -7.74
C VAL A 110 -6.68 16.28 -7.76
N ARG A 111 -6.72 15.58 -6.61
CA ARG A 111 -7.20 14.19 -6.46
C ARG A 111 -8.60 13.88 -7.00
N GLY A 112 -9.43 14.87 -7.31
CA GLY A 112 -10.78 14.68 -7.86
C GLY A 112 -10.86 14.60 -9.39
N ASN A 113 -9.74 14.64 -10.12
CA ASN A 113 -9.75 14.64 -11.59
C ASN A 113 -9.40 13.26 -12.17
N GLU A 114 -10.42 12.42 -12.42
CA GLU A 114 -10.33 11.03 -12.92
C GLU A 114 -9.24 10.72 -13.96
N PRO A 115 -9.08 11.49 -15.07
CA PRO A 115 -8.09 11.13 -16.09
C PRO A 115 -6.65 11.54 -15.75
N SER A 116 -6.46 12.48 -14.82
CA SER A 116 -5.12 13.00 -14.47
C SER A 116 -4.50 12.29 -13.27
N ASN A 117 -5.30 11.60 -12.46
CA ASN A 117 -4.86 11.07 -11.16
C ASN A 117 -3.76 10.00 -11.29
N GLY A 118 -3.82 9.14 -12.31
CA GLY A 118 -2.82 8.08 -12.51
C GLY A 118 -1.42 8.63 -12.82
N PRO A 119 -1.23 9.39 -13.92
CA PRO A 119 0.07 9.99 -14.24
C PRO A 119 0.60 10.92 -13.15
N LEU A 120 -0.29 11.69 -12.51
CA LEU A 120 0.09 12.58 -11.41
C LEU A 120 0.60 11.79 -10.20
N LEU A 121 -0.02 10.66 -9.87
CA LEU A 121 0.43 9.78 -8.80
C LEU A 121 1.81 9.18 -9.10
N VAL A 122 2.08 8.79 -10.34
CA VAL A 122 3.40 8.27 -10.76
C VAL A 122 4.46 9.35 -10.65
N ALA A 123 4.19 10.55 -11.19
CA ALA A 123 5.11 11.68 -11.10
C ALA A 123 5.39 12.06 -9.63
N TYR A 124 4.35 12.09 -8.80
CA TYR A 124 4.48 12.31 -7.37
C TYR A 124 5.32 11.25 -6.67
N THR A 125 5.09 9.97 -6.99
CA THR A 125 5.87 8.86 -6.42
C THR A 125 7.35 8.98 -6.79
N MET A 126 7.65 9.27 -8.05
CA MET A 126 9.02 9.42 -8.51
C MET A 126 9.69 10.61 -7.82
N PHE A 127 8.99 11.74 -7.70
CA PHE A 127 9.50 12.91 -6.99
C PHE A 127 9.79 12.60 -5.51
N GLU A 128 8.83 12.02 -4.80
CA GLU A 128 8.97 11.67 -3.37
C GLU A 128 10.04 10.60 -3.15
N ALA A 129 10.19 9.63 -4.06
CA ALA A 129 11.26 8.64 -4.00
C ALA A 129 12.63 9.31 -4.01
N HIS A 130 12.87 10.25 -4.94
CA HIS A 130 14.12 11.00 -4.97
C HIS A 130 14.29 11.87 -3.72
N ALA A 131 13.24 12.54 -3.28
CA ALA A 131 13.27 13.40 -2.09
C ALA A 131 13.70 12.63 -0.84
N ILE A 132 13.06 11.50 -0.57
CA ILE A 132 13.30 10.71 0.62
C ILE A 132 14.66 10.01 0.53
N CYS A 133 15.02 9.43 -0.61
CA CYS A 133 16.33 8.77 -0.76
C CYS A 133 17.49 9.75 -0.55
N LEU A 134 17.44 10.94 -1.16
CA LEU A 134 18.47 11.97 -0.95
C LEU A 134 18.48 12.47 0.49
N ALA A 135 17.31 12.60 1.13
CA ALA A 135 17.24 12.95 2.54
C ALA A 135 17.94 11.90 3.40
N VAL A 136 17.64 10.61 3.21
CA VAL A 136 18.25 9.52 3.97
C VAL A 136 19.77 9.47 3.79
N LEU A 137 20.25 9.59 2.55
CA LEU A 137 21.70 9.58 2.26
C LEU A 137 22.45 10.73 2.93
N SER A 138 21.78 11.86 3.20
CA SER A 138 22.40 12.98 3.91
C SER A 138 22.56 12.76 5.41
N PHE A 139 21.77 11.87 6.02
CA PHE A 139 21.89 11.53 7.44
C PHE A 139 22.70 10.25 7.62
N GLN A 140 23.95 10.41 8.07
CA GLN A 140 24.85 9.28 8.33
C GLN A 140 24.20 8.29 9.32
N GLY A 141 24.15 7.01 8.92
CA GLY A 141 23.64 5.90 9.75
C GLY A 141 22.14 5.60 9.62
N LEU A 142 21.36 6.41 8.88
CA LEU A 142 19.93 6.13 8.63
C LEU A 142 19.69 5.21 7.42
N GLU A 143 20.67 5.09 6.53
CA GLU A 143 20.59 4.29 5.30
C GLU A 143 20.22 2.81 5.54
N PRO A 144 20.85 2.06 6.47
CA PRO A 144 20.55 0.64 6.63
C PRO A 144 19.13 0.41 7.15
N ALA A 145 18.68 1.27 8.08
CA ALA A 145 17.33 1.22 8.64
C ALA A 145 16.28 1.55 7.58
N PHE A 146 16.53 2.55 6.74
CA PHE A 146 15.64 2.92 5.65
C PHE A 146 15.51 1.81 4.60
N HIS A 147 16.63 1.19 4.22
CA HIS A 147 16.62 0.06 3.29
C HIS A 147 15.77 -1.10 3.84
N HIS A 148 15.93 -1.43 5.12
CA HIS A 148 15.11 -2.45 5.79
C HIS A 148 13.61 -2.10 5.75
N ALA A 149 13.26 -0.86 6.09
CA ALA A 149 11.89 -0.39 6.11
C ALA A 149 11.19 -0.49 4.75
N ILE A 150 11.87 -0.09 3.67
CA ILE A 150 11.31 -0.14 2.32
C ILE A 150 11.12 -1.59 1.87
N VAL A 151 12.10 -2.46 2.11
CA VAL A 151 12.01 -3.87 1.76
C VAL A 151 10.85 -4.54 2.48
N LEU A 152 10.68 -4.26 3.78
CA LEU A 152 9.56 -4.73 4.56
C LEU A 152 8.22 -4.22 4.00
N ALA A 153 8.12 -2.93 3.69
CA ALA A 153 6.92 -2.34 3.10
C ALA A 153 6.59 -2.92 1.71
N PHE A 154 7.59 -3.19 0.88
CA PHE A 154 7.44 -3.81 -0.43
C PHE A 154 6.87 -5.23 -0.30
N TYR A 155 7.52 -6.09 0.49
CA TYR A 155 7.04 -7.47 0.69
C TYR A 155 5.67 -7.48 1.36
N TRP A 156 5.43 -6.62 2.34
CA TRP A 156 4.12 -6.47 2.97
C TRP A 156 3.02 -6.18 1.94
N CYS A 157 3.20 -5.14 1.12
CA CYS A 157 2.21 -4.79 0.10
C CYS A 157 2.05 -5.90 -0.94
N LEU A 158 3.13 -6.57 -1.32
CA LEU A 158 3.11 -7.68 -2.26
C LEU A 158 2.31 -8.88 -1.71
N PHE A 159 2.57 -9.31 -0.48
CA PHE A 159 1.86 -10.43 0.14
C PHE A 159 0.38 -10.09 0.43
N MET A 160 0.10 -8.85 0.83
CA MET A 160 -1.28 -8.38 0.97
C MET A 160 -2.01 -8.30 -0.39
N ALA A 161 -1.30 -7.97 -1.48
CA ALA A 161 -1.86 -8.10 -2.82
C ALA A 161 -2.13 -9.58 -3.16
N LEU A 162 -1.18 -10.50 -2.88
CA LEU A 162 -1.35 -11.93 -3.12
C LEU A 162 -2.53 -12.54 -2.35
N TYR A 163 -2.79 -12.07 -1.12
CA TYR A 163 -3.98 -12.44 -0.34
C TYR A 163 -5.28 -12.22 -1.12
N THR A 164 -5.40 -11.09 -1.82
CA THR A 164 -6.61 -10.74 -2.57
C THR A 164 -6.82 -11.55 -3.85
N PHE A 165 -5.82 -12.31 -4.31
CA PHE A 165 -5.98 -13.25 -5.42
C PHE A 165 -6.61 -14.57 -4.98
N GLN A 166 -6.62 -14.87 -3.68
CA GLN A 166 -7.13 -16.13 -3.18
C GLN A 166 -8.66 -16.05 -3.03
N PRO A 167 -9.44 -16.90 -3.74
CA PRO A 167 -10.90 -16.85 -3.68
C PRO A 167 -11.46 -17.31 -2.32
N VAL A 168 -10.68 -18.11 -1.58
CA VAL A 168 -11.06 -18.64 -0.26
C VAL A 168 -10.97 -17.56 0.82
N PHE A 169 -10.07 -16.58 0.66
CA PHE A 169 -9.82 -15.58 1.68
C PHE A 169 -10.60 -14.28 1.38
N ARG A 170 -11.52 -13.95 2.29
CA ARG A 170 -12.38 -12.78 2.18
C ARG A 170 -11.77 -11.61 2.94
N PHE A 171 -11.74 -10.43 2.32
CA PHE A 171 -11.32 -9.20 3.00
C PHE A 171 -12.45 -8.66 3.91
N HIS A 172 -12.86 -9.48 4.88
CA HIS A 172 -13.92 -9.18 5.83
C HIS A 172 -13.58 -9.76 7.21
N GLY A 173 -14.01 -9.07 8.27
CA GLY A 173 -13.75 -9.49 9.65
C GLY A 173 -12.27 -9.50 10.02
N GLY A 174 -11.86 -10.46 10.85
CA GLY A 174 -10.49 -10.56 11.38
C GLY A 174 -9.50 -11.30 10.46
N TYR A 175 -9.94 -11.90 9.35
CA TYR A 175 -9.07 -12.70 8.48
C TYR A 175 -7.88 -11.93 7.88
N PRO A 176 -8.05 -10.67 7.41
CA PRO A 176 -6.93 -9.88 6.91
C PRO A 176 -5.88 -9.60 7.98
N LEU A 177 -6.31 -9.39 9.24
CA LEU A 177 -5.40 -9.14 10.37
C LEU A 177 -4.60 -10.39 10.75
N VAL A 178 -5.24 -11.56 10.76
CA VAL A 178 -4.57 -12.83 11.05
C VAL A 178 -3.58 -13.16 9.94
N TYR A 179 -4.00 -13.08 8.68
CA TYR A 179 -3.11 -13.29 7.54
C TYR A 179 -1.94 -12.30 7.55
N GLY A 180 -2.24 -11.01 7.73
CA GLY A 180 -1.22 -9.96 7.85
C GLY A 180 -0.20 -10.28 8.95
N THR A 181 -0.65 -10.60 10.15
CA THR A 181 0.26 -10.99 11.26
C THR A 181 1.16 -12.17 10.88
N VAL A 182 0.61 -13.19 10.20
CA VAL A 182 1.39 -14.35 9.76
C VAL A 182 2.42 -13.98 8.70
N VAL A 183 2.06 -13.19 7.67
CA VAL A 183 3.07 -12.81 6.65
C VAL A 183 4.11 -11.88 7.24
N LEU A 184 3.73 -10.99 8.16
CA LEU A 184 4.67 -10.10 8.84
C LEU A 184 5.71 -10.89 9.64
N LEU A 185 5.24 -11.89 10.41
CA LEU A 185 6.14 -12.78 11.14
C LEU A 185 7.04 -13.56 10.18
N GLY A 186 6.49 -14.02 9.05
CA GLY A 186 7.25 -14.68 7.99
C GLY A 186 8.33 -13.79 7.38
N ILE A 187 8.01 -12.53 7.08
CA ILE A 187 8.97 -11.56 6.53
C ILE A 187 10.06 -11.25 7.55
N LEU A 188 9.72 -11.04 8.83
CA LEU A 188 10.69 -10.77 9.90
C LEU A 188 11.62 -11.97 10.17
N LEU A 189 11.08 -13.20 10.12
CA LEU A 189 11.89 -14.41 10.25
C LEU A 189 12.79 -14.59 9.02
N ALA A 190 12.30 -14.30 7.83
CA ALA A 190 13.09 -14.33 6.60
C ALA A 190 14.18 -13.25 6.61
N SER A 191 13.89 -12.02 7.06
CA SER A 191 14.85 -10.92 7.13
C SER A 191 16.00 -11.23 8.08
N THR A 192 15.71 -11.86 9.22
CA THR A 192 16.74 -12.25 10.20
C THR A 192 17.59 -13.41 9.73
N HIS A 193 16.96 -14.48 9.22
CA HIS A 193 17.68 -15.71 8.87
C HIS A 193 18.33 -15.69 7.49
N LEU A 194 17.70 -15.09 6.48
CA LEU A 194 18.21 -15.10 5.10
C LEU A 194 19.09 -13.90 4.80
N PHE A 195 18.74 -12.73 5.34
CA PHE A 195 19.42 -11.47 5.02
C PHE A 195 20.31 -10.96 6.18
N GLY A 196 20.32 -11.65 7.32
CA GLY A 196 21.14 -11.28 8.47
C GLY A 196 20.78 -9.91 9.07
N MET A 197 19.60 -9.37 8.77
CA MET A 197 19.18 -8.05 9.23
C MET A 197 18.64 -8.15 10.66
N PRO A 198 19.24 -7.45 11.65
CA PRO A 198 18.79 -7.51 13.04
C PRO A 198 17.39 -6.90 13.20
N ILE A 199 16.55 -7.51 14.05
CA ILE A 199 15.27 -6.92 14.45
C ILE A 199 15.56 -5.84 15.49
N ASP A 200 15.71 -4.61 15.01
CA ASP A 200 15.87 -3.44 15.87
C ASP A 200 14.52 -2.86 16.30
N ARG A 201 14.55 -1.86 17.20
CA ARG A 201 13.33 -1.16 17.66
C ARG A 201 12.51 -0.57 16.52
N LEU A 202 13.15 -0.23 15.39
CA LEU A 202 12.51 0.27 14.18
C LEU A 202 11.64 -0.79 13.49
N ALA A 203 12.11 -2.04 13.42
CA ALA A 203 11.34 -3.14 12.85
C ALA A 203 10.02 -3.38 13.62
N TYR A 204 10.01 -3.15 14.94
CA TYR A 204 8.78 -3.24 15.72
C TYR A 204 7.77 -2.13 15.35
N VAL A 205 8.23 -0.89 15.19
CA VAL A 205 7.38 0.24 14.79
C VAL A 205 6.84 0.01 13.37
N GLU A 206 7.67 -0.45 12.44
CA GLU A 206 7.26 -0.77 11.07
C GLU A 206 6.24 -1.91 11.02
N SER A 207 6.41 -2.92 11.88
CA SER A 207 5.47 -4.03 11.99
C SER A 207 4.08 -3.57 12.44
N ILE A 208 4.02 -2.61 13.37
CA ILE A 208 2.76 -2.01 13.80
C ILE A 208 2.14 -1.20 12.66
N LEU A 209 2.94 -0.41 11.91
CA LEU A 209 2.45 0.34 10.76
C LEU A 209 1.86 -0.56 9.67
N CYS A 210 2.48 -1.71 9.42
CA CYS A 210 1.95 -2.72 8.50
C CYS A 210 0.55 -3.17 8.93
N ILE A 211 0.37 -3.53 10.21
CA ILE A 211 -0.96 -3.94 10.71
C ILE A 211 -1.97 -2.79 10.64
N VAL A 212 -1.56 -1.56 10.97
CA VAL A 212 -2.41 -0.37 10.85
C VAL A 212 -2.84 -0.12 9.40
N SER A 213 -2.02 -0.46 8.41
CA SER A 213 -2.39 -0.32 7.00
C SER A 213 -3.65 -1.10 6.62
N ILE A 214 -3.90 -2.26 7.26
CA ILE A 214 -5.12 -3.05 7.04
C ILE A 214 -6.35 -2.26 7.52
N LEU A 215 -6.24 -1.60 8.68
CA LEU A 215 -7.32 -0.79 9.23
C LEU A 215 -7.59 0.44 8.37
N VAL A 216 -6.53 1.08 7.85
CA VAL A 216 -6.67 2.21 6.92
C VAL A 216 -7.39 1.77 5.66
N VAL A 217 -6.97 0.66 5.03
CA VAL A 217 -7.63 0.12 3.83
C VAL A 217 -9.08 -0.26 4.13
N TYR A 218 -9.36 -0.82 5.30
CA TYR A 218 -10.73 -1.13 5.73
C TYR A 218 -11.60 0.13 5.88
N ASP A 219 -11.07 1.23 6.41
CA ASP A 219 -11.79 2.52 6.45
C ASP A 219 -12.08 3.04 5.04
N LYS A 220 -11.15 2.85 4.08
CA LYS A 220 -11.38 3.24 2.67
C LYS A 220 -12.48 2.41 2.01
N LEU A 221 -12.61 1.13 2.33
CA LEU A 221 -13.71 0.28 1.85
C LEU A 221 -15.10 0.83 2.24
N MET A 222 -15.20 1.59 3.34
CA MET A 222 -16.47 2.15 3.79
C MET A 222 -16.79 3.52 3.19
N ARG A 223 -15.82 4.18 2.54
CA ARG A 223 -15.94 5.59 2.11
C ARG A 223 -15.85 5.84 0.61
N PHE A 224 -15.33 4.89 -0.16
CA PHE A 224 -15.05 5.07 -1.59
C PHE A 224 -15.99 4.26 -2.48
N THR A 225 -16.02 4.62 -3.77
CA THR A 225 -16.67 3.83 -4.83
C THR A 225 -15.64 2.92 -5.53
N PRO A 226 -16.07 1.86 -6.24
CA PRO A 226 -15.16 0.87 -6.85
C PRO A 226 -14.12 1.44 -7.83
N TYR A 227 -14.36 2.64 -8.36
CA TYR A 227 -13.50 3.31 -9.34
C TYR A 227 -12.43 4.20 -8.71
N ASP A 228 -12.60 4.57 -7.44
CA ASP A 228 -11.77 5.56 -6.77
C ASP A 228 -10.46 4.98 -6.21
N TYR A 229 -10.00 3.81 -6.69
CA TYR A 229 -8.82 3.15 -6.13
C TYR A 229 -7.56 4.01 -6.24
N VAL A 230 -7.42 4.78 -7.31
CA VAL A 230 -6.30 5.74 -7.48
C VAL A 230 -6.38 6.88 -6.47
N ILE A 231 -7.59 7.37 -6.21
CA ILE A 231 -7.85 8.46 -5.25
C ILE A 231 -7.58 7.95 -3.83
N ALA A 232 -7.97 6.73 -3.52
CA ALA A 232 -7.70 6.09 -2.23
C ALA A 232 -6.19 5.94 -1.97
N VAL A 233 -5.42 5.49 -2.98
CA VAL A 233 -3.95 5.46 -2.89
C VAL A 233 -3.37 6.85 -2.73
N ALA A 234 -3.81 7.82 -3.56
CA ALA A 234 -3.35 9.19 -3.47
C ALA A 234 -3.59 9.80 -2.07
N ASP A 235 -4.73 9.50 -1.45
CA ASP A 235 -5.07 9.97 -0.10
C ASP A 235 -4.14 9.36 0.96
N ILE A 236 -3.81 8.08 0.86
CA ILE A 236 -2.84 7.41 1.74
C ILE A 236 -1.45 8.05 1.58
N CYS A 237 -0.97 8.21 0.34
CA CYS A 237 0.35 8.78 0.07
C CYS A 237 0.45 10.25 0.50
N THR A 238 -0.63 11.01 0.36
CA THR A 238 -0.71 12.42 0.79
C THR A 238 -0.71 12.56 2.31
N PHE A 239 -1.04 11.51 3.07
CA PHE A 239 -0.92 11.54 4.52
C PHE A 239 0.49 11.12 4.98
N ILE A 240 1.03 10.04 4.41
CA ILE A 240 2.30 9.45 4.86
C ILE A 240 3.51 10.30 4.48
N PHE A 241 3.65 10.68 3.21
CA PHE A 241 4.86 11.35 2.74
C PHE A 241 5.08 12.74 3.35
N PRO A 242 4.06 13.57 3.59
CA PRO A 242 4.26 14.82 4.33
C PRO A 242 4.77 14.64 5.75
N ILE A 243 4.33 13.59 6.45
CA ILE A 243 4.82 13.29 7.80
C ILE A 243 6.30 12.94 7.75
N VAL A 244 6.71 12.13 6.75
CA VAL A 244 8.11 11.76 6.53
C VAL A 244 8.95 13.00 6.18
N ASN A 245 8.50 13.81 5.23
CA ASN A 245 9.19 15.05 4.84
C ASN A 245 9.29 16.05 5.99
N LEU A 246 8.24 16.19 6.80
CA LEU A 246 8.25 17.03 8.00
C LEU A 246 9.23 16.51 9.04
N TRP A 247 9.32 15.20 9.23
CA TRP A 247 10.30 14.58 10.13
C TRP A 247 11.73 14.89 9.70
N PHE A 248 12.04 14.75 8.40
CA PHE A 248 13.35 15.11 7.86
C PHE A 248 13.66 16.59 7.98
N LEU A 249 12.69 17.49 7.77
CA LEU A 249 12.87 18.93 7.98
C LEU A 249 13.16 19.23 9.46
N LEU A 250 12.42 18.63 10.39
CA LEU A 250 12.62 18.85 11.82
C LEU A 250 13.96 18.30 12.31
N LYS A 251 14.39 17.13 11.82
CA LYS A 251 15.72 16.58 12.12
C LYS A 251 16.83 17.36 11.44
N GLY A 252 16.66 17.71 10.17
CA GLY A 252 17.59 18.49 9.38
C GLY A 252 17.88 19.85 9.99
N THR A 253 16.87 20.57 10.50
CA THR A 253 17.09 21.85 11.22
C THR A 253 17.97 21.71 12.45
N ARG A 254 17.97 20.55 13.13
CA ARG A 254 18.86 20.30 14.28
C ARG A 254 20.30 19.96 13.85
N TYR A 255 20.47 19.25 12.74
CA TYR A 255 21.80 18.93 12.20
C TYR A 255 22.46 20.12 11.47
N PHE A 256 21.67 20.96 10.79
CA PHE A 256 22.16 22.13 10.07
C PHE A 256 22.15 23.42 10.91
N GLY A 257 21.35 23.48 11.98
CA GLY A 257 21.30 24.59 12.93
C GLY A 257 22.18 24.41 14.17
N GLY A 258 22.71 23.21 14.40
CA GLY A 258 23.53 22.83 15.56
C GLY A 258 25.00 23.25 15.47
N GLY A 259 25.29 24.41 14.90
CA GLY A 259 26.63 25.00 14.89
C GLY A 259 26.95 25.86 16.12
N ALA A 260 26.11 25.88 17.16
CA ALA A 260 26.26 26.86 18.24
C ALA A 260 26.09 26.35 19.70
N ASP A 261 25.53 25.17 19.98
CA ASP A 261 25.12 24.84 21.37
C ASP A 261 25.55 23.48 21.94
N GLU A 262 26.39 22.69 21.26
CA GLU A 262 26.97 21.46 21.86
C GLU A 262 28.43 21.66 22.31
N ALA A 263 28.71 22.86 22.81
CA ALA A 263 29.92 23.16 23.59
C ALA A 263 29.56 23.68 24.98
N GLU A 264 28.59 23.06 25.68
CA GLU A 264 28.52 23.08 27.14
C GLU A 264 27.42 22.12 27.66
N VAL A 265 27.82 21.32 28.66
CA VAL A 265 27.06 20.42 29.56
C VAL A 265 26.94 18.95 29.15
#